data_AF-A0A956M8B3-F1
#
_entry.id   AF-A0A956M8B3-F1
#
_cell.length_a   1.000
_cell.length_b   1.000
_cell.length_c   1.000
_cell.angle_alpha   90.00
_cell.angle_beta   90.00
_cell.angle_gamma   90.00
#
_symmetry.space_group_name_H-M   'P 1'
#
loop_
_entity.id
_entity.type
_entity.pdbx_description
1 polymer ?
#
loop_
_entity_poly.entity_id
_entity_poly.type
_entity_poly.pdbx_seq_one_letter_code
_entity_poly.pdbx_strand_id
1 'polypeptide(L)'
;MNIKYSIALNFLQLSTSDFNFQIFRRKSKNNEKFWDDKIHCYNLPDSRGVYTSYWVAFNQFDNSEAFECNSLKTNIEVTKWYINHLLVNKIKKHNVSIHPRTDRFSKKKVFISLKKIKDGSNKVIGDKTIWLEPYFLKKYMQFGFLIDYSFVKSKNYPFNREVQKYSLSLSSDYRSNVNYNIDKFQILQSFLRQDLPNIKNLNEAIEISDILSNLEVNTLKTKIYIFKNQETDNSQFNGVMKNGPFAPVSSNPYYIYLFKEEYRANGVELLKALNGSTYQTFEGLQKFELPKQTKSNTRAVLIENYSPKTVDDVILELKQISHSNPIIISIIPETEENFYYTLKNKSLQENIPSQTVHIETINNNNKLKWSIGGIALQIFTKLSGVPWIVKPSHQKCLIVGVGQAHKYSKSKKCFERFFSYSVLIDSSGEFIAIKQLANETDKSKFLRGISESIVKLIEDHPEYNKIVFHIPQKITHEEIAKIENTLQEINTNIELSIIKINDNPKFTGYHLSENTLIPFESSYAQLSENQYLLWSEGLNYHNKKAVKRYSNPLHVSFYYTNRKNNDFEDHTKYLQDILNLSGANYRGFNAKALPVSVYYPKLIANFSKHFKELDLNFATQDSKKPWFL
;
A
#
# COMPACT_ATOMS: atom_id res chain seq x y z
N MET A 1 -15.19 1.23 -22.92
CA MET A 1 -14.73 0.21 -23.87
C MET A 1 -14.13 -0.92 -23.05
N ASN A 2 -14.67 -2.15 -23.13
CA ASN A 2 -14.04 -3.30 -22.47
C ASN A 2 -12.95 -3.82 -23.40
N ILE A 3 -11.70 -3.47 -23.10
CA ILE A 3 -10.54 -3.90 -23.89
C ILE A 3 -10.02 -5.18 -23.25
N LYS A 4 -9.74 -6.18 -24.09
CA LYS A 4 -9.06 -7.40 -23.69
C LYS A 4 -7.68 -7.39 -24.34
N TYR A 5 -6.66 -7.66 -23.54
CA TYR A 5 -5.30 -7.79 -24.01
C TYR A 5 -4.53 -8.75 -23.10
N SER A 6 -3.28 -9.05 -23.43
CA SER A 6 -2.42 -9.90 -22.62
C SER A 6 -1.21 -9.14 -22.09
N ILE A 7 -0.77 -9.52 -20.90
CA ILE A 7 0.54 -9.13 -20.37
C ILE A 7 1.47 -10.34 -20.31
N ALA A 8 2.77 -10.09 -20.40
CA ALA A 8 3.77 -11.01 -19.89
C ALA A 8 3.88 -10.82 -18.37
N LEU A 9 3.34 -11.76 -17.59
CA LEU A 9 3.51 -11.81 -16.15
C LEU A 9 4.95 -12.23 -15.83
N ASN A 10 5.55 -11.69 -14.76
CA ASN A 10 6.87 -12.07 -14.28
C ASN A 10 6.94 -13.50 -13.67
N PHE A 11 6.40 -14.49 -14.38
CA PHE A 11 6.27 -15.88 -14.01
C PHE A 11 6.83 -16.75 -15.13
N LEU A 12 7.83 -17.58 -14.80
CA LEU A 12 8.41 -18.58 -15.66
C LEU A 12 7.77 -19.94 -15.33
N GLN A 13 6.93 -20.44 -16.22
CA GLN A 13 6.30 -21.76 -16.05
C GLN A 13 7.33 -22.89 -16.15
N LEU A 14 7.05 -24.03 -15.53
CA LEU A 14 7.79 -25.27 -15.79
C LEU A 14 7.32 -25.93 -17.09
N SER A 15 8.19 -26.72 -17.71
CA SER A 15 7.87 -27.57 -18.87
C SER A 15 6.74 -28.56 -18.58
N THR A 16 6.69 -29.09 -17.35
CA THR A 16 5.58 -29.91 -16.82
C THR A 16 5.18 -29.44 -15.43
N SER A 17 3.88 -29.45 -15.15
CA SER A 17 3.32 -29.15 -13.83
C SER A 17 2.72 -30.37 -13.13
N ASP A 18 2.41 -31.45 -13.86
CA ASP A 18 1.96 -32.72 -13.30
C ASP A 18 3.12 -33.73 -13.36
N PHE A 19 3.69 -34.05 -12.20
CA PHE A 19 4.80 -34.97 -12.06
C PHE A 19 4.80 -35.56 -10.66
N ASN A 20 5.42 -36.73 -10.53
CA ASN A 20 5.65 -37.36 -9.23
C ASN A 20 7.08 -37.13 -8.75
N PHE A 21 7.26 -37.07 -7.43
CA PHE A 21 8.56 -37.01 -6.79
C PHE A 21 8.51 -37.69 -5.42
N GLN A 22 9.64 -38.28 -5.02
CA GLN A 22 9.75 -38.93 -3.73
C GLN A 22 10.18 -37.94 -2.65
N ILE A 23 9.57 -38.07 -1.47
CA ILE A 23 10.01 -37.47 -0.21
C ILE A 23 10.18 -38.56 0.84
N PHE A 24 10.81 -38.21 1.95
CA PHE A 24 10.80 -39.02 3.17
C PHE A 24 9.93 -38.31 4.20
N ARG A 25 9.05 -39.04 4.87
CA ARG A 25 8.12 -38.47 5.85
C ARG A 25 8.03 -39.30 7.13
N ARG A 26 7.70 -38.65 8.23
CA ARG A 26 7.37 -39.29 9.51
C ARG A 26 6.21 -38.57 10.17
N LYS A 27 5.22 -39.30 10.66
CA LYS A 27 4.06 -38.68 11.32
C LYS A 27 4.51 -37.84 12.51
N SER A 28 4.04 -36.60 12.59
CA SER A 28 4.38 -35.68 13.68
C SER A 28 3.63 -36.07 14.95
N LYS A 29 4.31 -36.04 16.10
CA LYS A 29 3.67 -36.24 17.41
C LYS A 29 3.19 -34.90 17.98
N ASN A 30 2.14 -34.91 18.79
CA ASN A 30 1.69 -33.71 19.49
C ASN A 30 2.83 -33.12 20.35
N ASN A 31 3.02 -31.80 20.26
CA ASN A 31 4.03 -31.04 20.99
C ASN A 31 5.49 -31.45 20.72
N GLU A 32 5.76 -32.09 19.59
CA GLU A 32 7.12 -32.44 19.18
C GLU A 32 7.94 -31.18 18.85
N LYS A 33 9.18 -31.12 19.37
CA LYS A 33 10.10 -30.00 19.10
C LYS A 33 10.50 -29.98 17.63
N PHE A 34 10.85 -28.79 17.14
CA PHE A 34 11.45 -28.60 15.83
C PHE A 34 12.72 -29.45 15.70
N TRP A 35 12.87 -30.13 14.55
CA TRP A 35 13.98 -31.01 14.25
C TRP A 35 15.21 -30.21 13.80
N ASP A 36 15.23 -29.78 12.53
CA ASP A 36 16.29 -28.96 11.94
C ASP A 36 15.76 -28.14 10.75
N ASP A 37 16.63 -27.32 10.15
CA ASP A 37 16.28 -26.45 9.01
C ASP A 37 16.03 -27.19 7.67
N LYS A 38 16.27 -28.50 7.61
CA LYS A 38 16.08 -29.34 6.42
C LYS A 38 14.82 -30.21 6.52
N ILE A 39 14.23 -30.33 7.70
CA ILE A 39 13.04 -31.13 8.00
C ILE A 39 11.88 -30.20 8.32
N HIS A 40 10.85 -30.22 7.48
CA HIS A 40 9.71 -29.31 7.57
C HIS A 40 8.42 -30.06 7.90
N CYS A 41 7.51 -29.43 8.64
CA CYS A 41 6.20 -30.00 8.92
C CYS A 41 5.20 -29.58 7.83
N TYR A 42 4.53 -30.56 7.22
CA TYR A 42 3.48 -30.36 6.23
C TYR A 42 2.31 -31.32 6.48
N ASN A 43 1.10 -30.89 6.12
CA ASN A 43 -0.06 -31.79 6.10
C ASN A 43 -0.03 -32.63 4.83
N LEU A 44 -0.01 -33.95 4.99
CA LEU A 44 0.01 -34.94 3.91
C LEU A 44 -1.06 -36.02 4.18
N PRO A 45 -1.60 -36.67 3.13
CA PRO A 45 -2.58 -37.72 3.30
C PRO A 45 -1.96 -38.99 3.92
N ASP A 46 -2.65 -39.59 4.89
CA ASP A 46 -2.34 -40.93 5.40
C ASP A 46 -2.79 -42.02 4.39
N SER A 47 -2.64 -43.30 4.76
CA SER A 47 -3.05 -44.44 3.91
C SER A 47 -4.54 -44.47 3.58
N ARG A 48 -5.38 -43.71 4.28
CA ARG A 48 -6.83 -43.57 4.06
C ARG A 48 -7.18 -42.27 3.32
N GLY A 49 -6.17 -41.49 2.92
CA GLY A 49 -6.36 -40.18 2.27
C GLY A 49 -6.61 -39.03 3.24
N VAL A 50 -6.56 -39.24 4.56
CA VAL A 50 -6.83 -38.19 5.55
C VAL A 50 -5.57 -37.36 5.78
N TYR A 51 -5.68 -36.03 5.62
CA TYR A 51 -4.55 -35.14 5.81
C TYR A 51 -4.21 -34.98 7.30
N THR A 52 -2.97 -35.29 7.66
CA THR A 52 -2.41 -35.10 9.01
C THR A 52 -0.99 -34.54 8.91
N SER A 53 -0.46 -34.02 10.02
CA SER A 53 0.88 -33.44 10.09
C SER A 53 1.98 -34.51 9.99
N TYR A 54 2.91 -34.31 9.05
CA TYR A 54 4.12 -35.10 8.89
C TYR A 54 5.36 -34.19 8.89
N TRP A 55 6.44 -34.66 9.50
CA TRP A 55 7.79 -34.16 9.23
C TRP A 55 8.25 -34.70 7.88
N VAL A 56 8.86 -33.85 7.06
CA VAL A 56 9.19 -34.14 5.66
C VAL A 56 10.61 -33.67 5.33
N ALA A 57 11.34 -34.49 4.59
CA ALA A 57 12.65 -34.19 4.02
C ALA A 57 12.82 -34.77 2.62
N PHE A 58 13.82 -34.32 1.87
CA PHE A 58 14.20 -34.92 0.58
C PHE A 58 15.20 -36.08 0.71
N ASN A 59 15.81 -36.23 1.88
CA ASN A 59 16.69 -37.35 2.23
C ASN A 59 16.10 -38.14 3.40
N GLN A 60 16.45 -39.42 3.50
CA GLN A 60 16.02 -40.26 4.61
C GLN A 60 16.53 -39.71 5.96
N PHE A 61 15.66 -39.78 6.97
CA PHE A 61 15.96 -39.43 8.36
C PHE A 61 15.31 -40.41 9.34
N ASP A 62 15.60 -40.26 10.64
CA ASP A 62 15.21 -41.21 11.67
C ASP A 62 13.71 -41.53 11.65
N ASN A 63 13.40 -42.82 11.47
CA ASN A 63 12.04 -43.37 11.43
C ASN A 63 11.15 -42.76 10.33
N SER A 64 11.75 -42.28 9.24
CA SER A 64 11.01 -41.82 8.06
C SER A 64 10.75 -42.96 7.07
N GLU A 65 9.61 -42.90 6.41
CA GLU A 65 9.23 -43.75 5.28
C GLU A 65 9.35 -42.97 3.96
N ALA A 66 9.66 -43.66 2.87
CA ALA A 66 9.54 -43.07 1.54
C ALA A 66 8.06 -42.85 1.20
N PHE A 67 7.75 -41.73 0.56
CA PHE A 67 6.40 -41.39 0.15
C PHE A 67 6.42 -40.67 -1.20
N GLU A 68 5.62 -41.16 -2.14
CA GLU A 68 5.47 -40.57 -3.46
C GLU A 68 4.45 -39.42 -3.41
N CYS A 69 4.90 -38.23 -3.79
CA CYS A 69 4.03 -37.06 -3.95
C CYS A 69 3.71 -36.86 -5.42
N ASN A 70 2.46 -36.56 -5.73
CA ASN A 70 2.08 -35.92 -6.97
C ASN A 70 2.07 -34.40 -6.79
N SER A 71 2.66 -33.68 -7.75
CA SER A 71 2.87 -32.23 -7.69
C SER A 71 1.58 -31.43 -7.49
N LEU A 72 0.48 -31.84 -8.12
CA LEU A 72 -0.82 -31.15 -8.11
C LEU A 72 -1.78 -31.68 -7.06
N LYS A 73 -1.72 -32.98 -6.76
CA LYS A 73 -2.74 -33.68 -5.94
C LYS A 73 -2.36 -33.84 -4.47
N THR A 74 -1.07 -33.82 -4.14
CA THR A 74 -0.61 -34.10 -2.76
C THR A 74 -0.54 -32.84 -1.91
N ASN A 75 0.42 -31.92 -2.16
CA ASN A 75 0.51 -30.68 -1.40
C ASN A 75 1.33 -29.64 -2.18
N ILE A 76 0.67 -28.58 -2.62
CA ILE A 76 1.27 -27.51 -3.43
C ILE A 76 2.49 -26.87 -2.74
N GLU A 77 2.49 -26.73 -1.41
CA GLU A 77 3.61 -26.10 -0.69
C GLU A 77 4.84 -27.01 -0.57
N VAL A 78 4.64 -28.33 -0.52
CA VAL A 78 5.71 -29.32 -0.61
C VAL A 78 6.30 -29.31 -2.02
N THR A 79 5.47 -29.26 -3.07
CA THR A 79 5.93 -29.15 -4.45
C THR A 79 6.74 -27.87 -4.67
N LYS A 80 6.28 -26.71 -4.17
CA LYS A 80 7.04 -25.45 -4.22
C LYS A 80 8.40 -25.56 -3.52
N TRP A 81 8.46 -26.29 -2.40
CA TRP A 81 9.71 -26.52 -1.70
C TRP A 81 10.65 -27.45 -2.50
N TYR A 82 10.10 -28.50 -3.11
CA TYR A 82 10.84 -29.43 -3.95
C TYR A 82 11.48 -28.75 -5.17
N ILE A 83 10.71 -27.99 -5.94
CA ILE A 83 11.26 -27.28 -7.12
C ILE A 83 12.30 -26.23 -6.71
N ASN A 84 12.14 -25.59 -5.54
CA ASN A 84 13.15 -24.68 -5.02
C ASN A 84 14.43 -25.40 -4.60
N HIS A 85 14.31 -26.59 -3.99
CA HIS A 85 15.45 -27.44 -3.68
C HIS A 85 16.23 -27.84 -4.94
N LEU A 86 15.53 -28.24 -6.00
CA LEU A 86 16.16 -28.53 -7.29
C LEU A 86 16.90 -27.31 -7.86
N LEU A 87 16.26 -26.14 -7.85
CA LEU A 87 16.89 -24.89 -8.32
C LEU A 87 18.16 -24.57 -7.54
N VAL A 88 18.11 -24.62 -6.19
CA VAL A 88 19.27 -24.34 -5.33
C VAL A 88 20.40 -25.33 -5.59
N ASN A 89 20.10 -26.62 -5.77
CA ASN A 89 21.11 -27.63 -6.11
C ASN A 89 21.73 -27.35 -7.48
N LYS A 90 20.92 -26.95 -8.47
CA LYS A 90 21.39 -26.62 -9.82
C LYS A 90 22.31 -25.41 -9.83
N ILE A 91 21.94 -24.35 -9.11
CA ILE A 91 22.75 -23.13 -8.90
C ILE A 91 24.11 -23.47 -8.28
N LYS A 92 24.12 -24.30 -7.21
CA LYS A 92 25.36 -24.75 -6.56
C LYS A 92 26.24 -25.56 -7.51
N LYS A 93 25.67 -26.49 -8.27
CA LYS A 93 26.41 -27.32 -9.24
C LYS A 93 27.10 -26.50 -10.33
N HIS A 94 26.52 -25.36 -10.71
CA HIS A 94 27.06 -24.47 -11.77
C HIS A 94 27.80 -23.25 -11.21
N ASN A 95 28.11 -23.22 -9.90
CA ASN A 95 28.82 -22.12 -9.24
C ASN A 95 28.22 -20.72 -9.49
N VAL A 96 26.91 -20.63 -9.67
CA VAL A 96 26.20 -19.36 -9.86
C VAL A 96 26.15 -18.61 -8.52
N SER A 97 26.54 -17.33 -8.52
CA SER A 97 26.67 -16.52 -7.31
C SER A 97 25.32 -16.23 -6.65
N ILE A 98 25.12 -16.70 -5.42
CA ILE A 98 23.94 -16.41 -4.60
C ILE A 98 24.25 -15.26 -3.64
N HIS A 99 23.44 -14.21 -3.66
CA HIS A 99 23.50 -13.16 -2.67
C HIS A 99 22.95 -13.69 -1.32
N PRO A 100 23.60 -13.42 -0.16
CA PRO A 100 23.19 -13.91 1.16
C PRO A 100 21.88 -13.29 1.70
N ARG A 101 21.13 -12.56 0.88
CA ARG A 101 19.91 -11.88 1.32
C ARG A 101 18.83 -12.94 1.49
N THR A 102 18.16 -12.89 2.64
CA THR A 102 16.94 -13.67 2.88
C THR A 102 15.73 -12.74 2.87
N ASP A 103 14.60 -13.25 2.39
CA ASP A 103 13.33 -12.54 2.44
C ASP A 103 12.58 -12.93 3.72
N ARG A 104 12.14 -11.94 4.49
CA ARG A 104 11.46 -12.15 5.77
C ARG A 104 10.11 -12.87 5.60
N PHE A 105 9.46 -12.71 4.45
CA PHE A 105 8.12 -13.24 4.17
C PHE A 105 8.17 -14.53 3.35
N SER A 106 9.23 -14.77 2.58
CA SER A 106 9.40 -15.98 1.79
C SER A 106 10.83 -16.53 1.86
N LYS A 107 11.05 -17.50 2.75
CA LYS A 107 12.34 -18.20 2.87
C LYS A 107 12.77 -18.94 1.60
N LYS A 108 11.83 -19.19 0.67
CA LYS A 108 12.05 -19.89 -0.61
C LYS A 108 12.55 -18.96 -1.72
N LYS A 109 12.64 -17.64 -1.49
CA LYS A 109 13.15 -16.68 -2.47
C LYS A 109 14.68 -16.71 -2.52
N VAL A 110 15.23 -17.00 -3.70
CA VAL A 110 16.68 -17.05 -3.95
C VAL A 110 17.10 -15.81 -4.70
N PHE A 111 18.15 -15.12 -4.26
CA PHE A 111 18.69 -13.93 -4.92
C PHE A 111 20.01 -14.30 -5.63
N ILE A 112 20.03 -14.26 -6.96
CA ILE A 112 21.23 -14.46 -7.78
C ILE A 112 21.90 -13.11 -7.99
N SER A 113 23.19 -13.01 -7.67
CA SER A 113 23.98 -11.79 -7.85
C SER A 113 24.46 -11.68 -9.29
N LEU A 114 24.03 -10.64 -10.01
CA LEU A 114 24.48 -10.34 -11.36
C LEU A 114 25.78 -9.55 -11.34
N LYS A 115 25.83 -8.51 -10.50
CA LYS A 115 26.98 -7.59 -10.43
C LYS A 115 27.02 -6.85 -9.10
N LYS A 116 28.20 -6.87 -8.47
CA LYS A 116 28.52 -6.03 -7.31
C LYS A 116 28.89 -4.63 -7.77
N ILE A 117 28.27 -3.62 -7.17
CA ILE A 117 28.45 -2.21 -7.52
C ILE A 117 29.24 -1.51 -6.41
N LYS A 118 30.24 -0.74 -6.82
CA LYS A 118 31.10 0.07 -5.95
C LYS A 118 31.08 1.53 -6.38
N ASP A 119 31.32 2.43 -5.45
CA ASP A 119 31.51 3.86 -5.75
C ASP A 119 32.96 4.18 -6.12
N GLY A 120 33.24 5.46 -6.41
CA GLY A 120 34.58 5.94 -6.77
C GLY A 120 35.66 5.75 -5.69
N SER A 121 35.24 5.50 -4.44
CA SER A 121 36.13 5.16 -3.32
C SER A 121 36.31 3.64 -3.13
N ASN A 122 35.84 2.84 -4.11
CA ASN A 122 35.84 1.38 -4.08
C ASN A 122 34.97 0.79 -2.94
N LYS A 123 34.09 1.58 -2.32
CA LYS A 123 33.15 1.12 -1.30
C LYS A 123 31.94 0.47 -1.96
N VAL A 124 31.51 -0.69 -1.45
CA VAL A 124 30.38 -1.44 -2.01
C VAL A 124 29.06 -0.72 -1.73
N ILE A 125 28.40 -0.26 -2.80
CA ILE A 125 27.07 0.35 -2.77
C ILE A 125 26.02 -0.73 -2.52
N GLY A 126 26.14 -1.84 -3.24
CA GLY A 126 25.21 -2.97 -3.21
C GLY A 126 25.32 -3.86 -4.45
N ASP A 127 24.42 -4.83 -4.55
CA ASP A 127 24.43 -5.82 -5.63
C ASP A 127 23.17 -5.70 -6.50
N LYS A 128 23.38 -5.75 -7.83
CA LYS A 128 22.29 -6.00 -8.79
C LYS A 128 21.94 -7.47 -8.72
N THR A 129 20.67 -7.79 -8.46
CA THR A 129 20.22 -9.18 -8.30
C THR A 129 18.96 -9.48 -9.10
N ILE A 130 18.85 -10.73 -9.55
CA ILE A 130 17.57 -11.34 -9.93
C ILE A 130 17.15 -12.26 -8.82
N TRP A 131 15.89 -12.18 -8.40
CA TRP A 131 15.34 -13.17 -7.48
C TRP A 131 14.40 -14.12 -8.20
N LEU A 132 14.42 -15.40 -7.80
CA LEU A 132 13.45 -16.41 -8.18
C LEU A 132 12.73 -16.92 -6.93
N GLU A 133 11.42 -17.10 -7.03
CA GLU A 133 10.58 -17.64 -5.95
C GLU A 133 9.60 -18.67 -6.51
N PRO A 134 9.57 -19.91 -5.98
CA PRO A 134 8.63 -20.92 -6.46
C PRO A 134 7.19 -20.45 -6.29
N TYR A 135 6.36 -20.65 -7.31
CA TYR A 135 4.98 -20.20 -7.33
C TYR A 135 4.09 -21.21 -8.05
N PHE A 136 2.80 -21.19 -7.70
CA PHE A 136 1.77 -21.99 -8.32
C PHE A 136 0.68 -21.05 -8.82
N LEU A 137 0.57 -20.88 -10.13
CA LEU A 137 -0.42 -20.04 -10.78
C LEU A 137 -1.72 -20.83 -10.90
N LYS A 138 -2.60 -20.68 -9.91
CA LYS A 138 -3.82 -21.50 -9.78
C LYS A 138 -4.78 -21.33 -10.96
N LYS A 139 -4.85 -20.15 -11.60
CA LYS A 139 -5.70 -19.93 -12.81
C LYS A 139 -5.43 -20.98 -13.90
N TYR A 140 -4.17 -21.36 -14.09
CA TYR A 140 -3.77 -22.33 -15.13
C TYR A 140 -3.27 -23.65 -14.57
N MET A 141 -3.32 -23.85 -13.24
CA MET A 141 -2.80 -25.04 -12.56
C MET A 141 -1.31 -25.31 -12.87
N GLN A 142 -0.51 -24.24 -12.98
CA GLN A 142 0.89 -24.33 -13.40
C GLN A 142 1.87 -24.03 -12.26
N PHE A 143 2.90 -24.86 -12.14
CA PHE A 143 4.08 -24.56 -11.32
C PHE A 143 5.12 -23.77 -12.11
N GLY A 144 5.93 -23.02 -11.39
CA GLY A 144 6.99 -22.20 -11.97
C GLY A 144 7.69 -21.34 -10.94
N PHE A 145 8.39 -20.33 -11.43
CA PHE A 145 9.06 -19.34 -10.60
C PHE A 145 8.58 -17.94 -10.94
N LEU A 146 8.20 -17.18 -9.92
CA LEU A 146 8.18 -15.73 -10.07
C LEU A 146 9.63 -15.25 -10.15
N ILE A 147 9.88 -14.33 -11.06
CA ILE A 147 11.20 -13.75 -11.31
C ILE A 147 11.12 -12.24 -11.28
N ASP A 148 12.09 -11.56 -10.66
CA ASP A 148 12.17 -10.11 -10.80
C ASP A 148 13.55 -9.54 -10.44
N TYR A 149 13.80 -8.31 -10.88
CA TYR A 149 14.99 -7.55 -10.53
C TYR A 149 14.86 -6.88 -9.16
N SER A 150 15.93 -6.90 -8.37
CA SER A 150 16.07 -6.04 -7.20
C SER A 150 17.51 -5.58 -6.99
N PHE A 151 17.68 -4.33 -6.56
CA PHE A 151 18.97 -3.83 -6.09
C PHE A 151 19.07 -4.02 -4.57
N VAL A 152 20.05 -4.81 -4.13
CA VAL A 152 20.29 -5.07 -2.71
C VAL A 152 21.35 -4.11 -2.20
N LYS A 153 20.93 -2.99 -1.59
CA LYS A 153 21.82 -2.01 -0.95
C LYS A 153 22.66 -2.69 0.14
N SER A 154 23.95 -2.38 0.17
CA SER A 154 24.84 -2.77 1.27
C SER A 154 24.37 -2.18 2.59
N LYS A 155 24.50 -2.95 3.68
CA LYS A 155 23.97 -2.57 5.00
C LYS A 155 24.55 -1.24 5.50
N ASN A 156 25.85 -1.02 5.29
CA ASN A 156 26.61 0.13 5.80
C ASN A 156 26.78 1.26 4.77
N TYR A 157 26.04 1.21 3.65
CA TYR A 157 26.04 2.26 2.65
C TYR A 157 24.80 3.16 2.84
N PRO A 158 24.94 4.50 2.88
CA PRO A 158 23.79 5.39 3.05
C PRO A 158 22.83 5.28 1.87
N PHE A 159 21.53 5.48 2.11
CA PHE A 159 20.57 5.61 1.01
C PHE A 159 20.75 6.99 0.36
N ASN A 160 21.13 7.01 -0.91
CA ASN A 160 21.43 8.24 -1.66
C ASN A 160 20.96 8.13 -3.11
N ARG A 161 21.29 9.13 -3.94
CA ARG A 161 20.90 9.16 -5.36
C ARG A 161 21.50 8.02 -6.18
N GLU A 162 22.69 7.52 -5.83
CA GLU A 162 23.29 6.33 -6.47
C GLU A 162 22.46 5.07 -6.20
N VAL A 163 22.10 4.83 -4.94
CA VAL A 163 21.22 3.71 -4.58
C VAL A 163 19.88 3.81 -5.33
N GLN A 164 19.33 5.02 -5.44
CA GLN A 164 18.10 5.26 -6.20
C GLN A 164 18.26 4.98 -7.69
N LYS A 165 19.39 5.34 -8.30
CA LYS A 165 19.71 5.03 -9.69
C LYS A 165 19.83 3.52 -9.92
N TYR A 166 20.60 2.80 -9.10
CA TYR A 166 20.74 1.35 -9.26
C TYR A 166 19.47 0.56 -8.91
N SER A 167 18.61 1.08 -8.02
CA SER A 167 17.27 0.52 -7.79
C SER A 167 16.25 0.92 -8.87
N LEU A 168 16.68 1.63 -9.91
CA LEU A 168 15.87 2.16 -11.02
C LEU A 168 14.80 3.15 -10.58
N SER A 169 14.87 3.69 -9.36
CA SER A 169 13.97 4.76 -8.92
C SER A 169 14.27 6.08 -9.62
N LEU A 170 15.55 6.31 -9.92
CA LEU A 170 16.01 7.42 -10.76
C LEU A 170 16.63 6.88 -12.05
N SER A 171 16.55 7.68 -13.13
CA SER A 171 17.22 7.44 -14.40
C SER A 171 18.73 7.68 -14.31
N SER A 172 19.45 7.46 -15.41
CA SER A 172 20.87 7.82 -15.56
C SER A 172 21.17 9.27 -15.19
N ASP A 173 20.21 10.17 -15.48
CA ASP A 173 20.30 11.62 -15.31
C ASP A 173 19.73 12.08 -13.95
N TYR A 174 19.49 11.12 -13.05
CA TYR A 174 19.00 11.34 -11.69
C TYR A 174 17.64 12.06 -11.60
N ARG A 175 16.79 11.88 -12.61
CA ARG A 175 15.37 12.26 -12.61
C ARG A 175 14.51 11.02 -12.33
N SER A 176 13.22 11.20 -12.02
CA SER A 176 12.30 10.06 -11.85
C SER A 176 12.34 9.16 -13.08
N ASN A 177 12.51 7.85 -12.89
CA ASN A 177 12.66 6.92 -14.00
C ASN A 177 11.31 6.59 -14.66
N VAL A 178 10.96 7.33 -15.72
CA VAL A 178 9.77 7.08 -16.53
C VAL A 178 9.87 5.76 -17.31
N ASN A 179 11.08 5.29 -17.61
CA ASN A 179 11.36 4.04 -18.33
C ASN A 179 11.54 2.83 -17.40
N TYR A 180 11.10 2.92 -16.15
CA TYR A 180 11.28 1.88 -15.12
C TYR A 180 10.93 0.47 -15.60
N ASN A 181 9.79 0.29 -16.29
CA ASN A 181 9.37 -1.02 -16.79
C ASN A 181 10.31 -1.55 -17.89
N ILE A 182 10.74 -0.67 -18.81
CA ILE A 182 11.68 -1.01 -19.89
C ILE A 182 13.02 -1.45 -19.30
N ASP A 183 13.63 -0.62 -18.46
CA ASP A 183 14.95 -0.88 -17.90
C ASP A 183 14.96 -2.19 -17.10
N LYS A 184 13.90 -2.41 -16.32
CA LYS A 184 13.73 -3.63 -15.51
C LYS A 184 13.55 -4.86 -16.40
N PHE A 185 12.72 -4.76 -17.45
CA PHE A 185 12.49 -5.84 -18.40
C PHE A 185 13.75 -6.20 -19.18
N GLN A 186 14.56 -5.22 -19.58
CA GLN A 186 15.84 -5.44 -20.26
C GLN A 186 16.82 -6.23 -19.38
N ILE A 187 16.91 -5.90 -18.08
CA ILE A 187 17.73 -6.67 -17.14
C ILE A 187 17.23 -8.11 -17.05
N LEU A 188 15.91 -8.32 -16.96
CA LEU A 188 15.33 -9.66 -16.96
C LEU A 188 15.66 -10.43 -18.24
N GLN A 189 15.46 -9.82 -19.41
CA GLN A 189 15.78 -10.43 -20.70
C GLN A 189 17.26 -10.79 -20.83
N SER A 190 18.16 -9.96 -20.32
CA SER A 190 19.59 -10.27 -20.26
C SER A 190 19.85 -11.53 -19.43
N PHE A 191 19.28 -11.62 -18.24
CA PHE A 191 19.41 -12.79 -17.37
C PHE A 191 18.81 -14.05 -18.02
N LEU A 192 17.63 -13.96 -18.63
CA LEU A 192 16.96 -15.08 -19.29
C LEU A 192 17.80 -15.64 -20.45
N ARG A 193 18.54 -14.78 -21.18
CA ARG A 193 19.39 -15.19 -22.31
C ARG A 193 20.76 -15.70 -21.89
N GLN A 194 21.37 -15.11 -20.85
CA GLN A 194 22.78 -15.34 -20.52
C GLN A 194 22.97 -16.30 -19.34
N ASP A 195 22.17 -16.16 -18.29
CA ASP A 195 22.40 -16.84 -17.01
C ASP A 195 21.43 -18.01 -16.79
N LEU A 196 20.15 -17.84 -17.13
CA LEU A 196 19.12 -18.86 -16.96
C LEU A 196 19.43 -20.20 -17.67
N PRO A 197 20.01 -20.25 -18.89
CA PRO A 197 20.31 -21.52 -19.56
C PRO A 197 21.17 -22.48 -18.74
N ASN A 198 22.04 -21.96 -17.86
CA ASN A 198 22.90 -22.76 -16.99
C ASN A 198 22.12 -23.46 -15.86
N ILE A 199 20.94 -22.93 -15.50
CA ILE A 199 20.17 -23.37 -14.33
C ILE A 199 18.72 -23.77 -14.64
N LYS A 200 18.26 -23.65 -15.90
CA LYS A 200 16.87 -23.92 -16.28
C LYS A 200 16.47 -25.40 -16.17
N ASN A 201 17.38 -26.32 -16.48
CA ASN A 201 17.13 -27.76 -16.40
C ASN A 201 17.28 -28.25 -14.96
N LEU A 202 16.17 -28.31 -14.21
CA LEU A 202 16.16 -28.66 -12.79
C LEU A 202 16.50 -30.14 -12.57
N ASN A 203 15.96 -31.02 -13.42
CA ASN A 203 16.31 -32.43 -13.54
C ASN A 203 16.03 -32.89 -14.99
N GLU A 204 15.97 -34.20 -15.23
CA GLU A 204 15.71 -34.77 -16.57
C GLU A 204 14.30 -34.50 -17.09
N ALA A 205 13.32 -34.27 -16.20
CA ALA A 205 11.90 -34.12 -16.55
C ALA A 205 11.38 -32.67 -16.43
N ILE A 206 12.06 -31.82 -15.66
CA ILE A 206 11.58 -30.50 -15.26
C ILE A 206 12.57 -29.44 -15.73
N GLU A 207 12.09 -28.56 -16.61
CA GLU A 207 12.81 -27.39 -17.12
C GLU A 207 12.01 -26.11 -16.82
N ILE A 208 12.70 -25.00 -16.56
CA ILE A 208 12.11 -23.67 -16.42
C ILE A 208 12.03 -23.01 -17.80
N SER A 209 10.85 -22.49 -18.18
CA SER A 209 10.66 -21.65 -19.37
C SER A 209 11.58 -20.42 -19.34
N ASP A 210 12.13 -20.05 -20.48
CA ASP A 210 12.87 -18.80 -20.69
C ASP A 210 11.96 -17.63 -21.14
N ILE A 211 10.67 -17.89 -21.29
CA ILE A 211 9.64 -16.90 -21.65
C ILE A 211 8.73 -16.65 -20.45
N LEU A 212 8.45 -15.37 -20.21
CA LEU A 212 7.46 -14.91 -19.25
C LEU A 212 6.04 -15.33 -19.68
N SER A 213 5.27 -15.86 -18.74
CA SER A 213 3.95 -16.43 -19.04
C SER A 213 2.93 -15.35 -19.40
N ASN A 214 2.14 -15.60 -20.44
CA ASN A 214 1.06 -14.71 -20.85
C ASN A 214 -0.13 -14.83 -19.88
N LEU A 215 -0.64 -13.68 -19.44
CA LEU A 215 -1.84 -13.58 -18.62
C LEU A 215 -2.84 -12.64 -19.29
N GLU A 216 -4.08 -13.12 -19.44
CA GLU A 216 -5.18 -12.32 -19.96
C GLU A 216 -5.55 -11.21 -18.98
N VAL A 217 -5.84 -10.03 -19.54
CA VAL A 217 -6.19 -8.82 -18.83
C VAL A 217 -7.52 -8.30 -19.37
N ASN A 218 -8.40 -7.95 -18.43
CA ASN A 218 -9.65 -7.25 -18.68
C ASN A 218 -9.57 -5.84 -18.11
N THR A 219 -10.51 -4.97 -18.49
CA THR A 219 -10.51 -3.57 -18.07
C THR A 219 -11.78 -3.22 -17.32
N LEU A 220 -11.62 -2.45 -16.24
CA LEU A 220 -12.68 -1.80 -15.49
C LEU A 220 -13.07 -0.48 -16.15
N LYS A 221 -14.17 0.12 -15.70
CA LYS A 221 -14.59 1.45 -16.14
C LYS A 221 -13.64 2.51 -15.58
N THR A 222 -13.43 3.56 -16.36
CA THR A 222 -12.67 4.74 -15.92
C THR A 222 -13.37 5.40 -14.73
N LYS A 223 -12.58 5.97 -13.83
CA LYS A 223 -13.08 6.73 -12.68
C LYS A 223 -13.89 7.93 -13.15
N ILE A 224 -15.04 8.14 -12.51
CA ILE A 224 -15.88 9.33 -12.68
C ILE A 224 -15.96 10.02 -11.33
N TYR A 225 -15.63 11.31 -11.32
CA TYR A 225 -15.70 12.17 -10.13
C TYR A 225 -17.04 12.91 -10.12
N ILE A 226 -17.62 13.05 -8.93
CA ILE A 226 -18.89 13.75 -8.70
C ILE A 226 -18.60 14.97 -7.81
N PHE A 227 -19.14 16.11 -8.22
CA PHE A 227 -18.95 17.42 -7.59
C PHE A 227 -20.29 17.99 -7.13
N LYS A 228 -20.31 19.29 -6.81
CA LYS A 228 -21.52 20.02 -6.44
C LYS A 228 -22.66 19.75 -7.42
N ASN A 229 -23.89 19.70 -6.92
CA ASN A 229 -25.10 19.49 -7.72
C ASN A 229 -25.09 18.21 -8.58
N GLN A 230 -24.32 17.19 -8.18
CA GLN A 230 -24.16 15.92 -8.92
C GLN A 230 -23.49 16.08 -10.30
N GLU A 231 -22.82 17.20 -10.56
CA GLU A 231 -22.01 17.39 -11.77
C GLU A 231 -20.87 16.38 -11.81
N THR A 232 -20.49 15.93 -13.00
CA THR A 232 -19.46 14.90 -13.17
C THR A 232 -18.32 15.34 -14.08
N ASP A 233 -17.11 14.85 -13.79
CA ASP A 233 -15.92 15.05 -14.62
C ASP A 233 -14.99 13.83 -14.52
N ASN A 234 -14.11 13.65 -15.50
CA ASN A 234 -13.05 12.63 -15.50
C ASN A 234 -11.73 13.16 -14.90
N SER A 235 -11.67 14.45 -14.53
CA SER A 235 -10.54 15.12 -13.92
C SER A 235 -10.95 15.79 -12.61
N GLN A 236 -10.27 15.42 -11.52
CA GLN A 236 -10.45 16.04 -10.20
C GLN A 236 -10.22 17.56 -10.24
N PHE A 237 -9.11 18.01 -10.85
CA PHE A 237 -8.74 19.43 -10.88
C PHE A 237 -9.76 20.24 -11.67
N ASN A 238 -9.93 19.91 -12.95
CA ASN A 238 -10.90 20.60 -13.83
C ASN A 238 -12.31 20.57 -13.25
N GLY A 239 -12.75 19.43 -12.70
CA GLY A 239 -14.07 19.29 -12.13
C GLY A 239 -14.31 20.22 -10.94
N VAL A 240 -13.38 20.32 -9.97
CA VAL A 240 -13.50 21.30 -8.88
C VAL A 240 -13.46 22.74 -9.42
N MET A 241 -12.56 23.06 -10.35
CA MET A 241 -12.43 24.43 -10.86
C MET A 241 -13.68 24.91 -11.61
N LYS A 242 -14.39 23.98 -12.28
CA LYS A 242 -15.61 24.24 -13.05
C LYS A 242 -16.87 24.24 -12.17
N ASN A 243 -17.01 23.22 -11.32
CA ASN A 243 -18.27 22.92 -10.65
C ASN A 243 -18.28 23.26 -9.15
N GLY A 244 -17.11 23.53 -8.55
CA GLY A 244 -16.95 23.66 -7.10
C GLY A 244 -16.86 22.31 -6.38
N PRO A 245 -16.67 22.31 -5.05
CA PRO A 245 -16.52 21.10 -4.26
C PRO A 245 -17.84 20.35 -4.09
N PHE A 246 -17.78 19.02 -3.88
CA PHE A 246 -18.97 18.20 -3.59
C PHE A 246 -19.75 18.66 -2.36
N ALA A 247 -19.05 18.91 -1.24
CA ALA A 247 -19.64 19.48 -0.03
C ALA A 247 -18.75 20.59 0.54
N PRO A 248 -19.32 21.76 0.91
CA PRO A 248 -18.55 22.89 1.43
C PRO A 248 -18.08 22.63 2.87
N VAL A 249 -17.19 23.50 3.38
CA VAL A 249 -16.89 23.54 4.81
C VAL A 249 -18.09 24.08 5.59
N SER A 250 -18.31 23.60 6.82
CA SER A 250 -19.46 23.99 7.65
C SER A 250 -19.43 25.44 8.14
N SER A 251 -18.25 26.05 8.19
CA SER A 251 -18.04 27.40 8.71
C SER A 251 -16.80 28.04 8.10
N ASN A 252 -16.84 29.36 7.90
CA ASN A 252 -15.72 30.11 7.36
C ASN A 252 -14.45 29.94 8.24
N PRO A 253 -13.30 29.62 7.65
CA PRO A 253 -12.06 29.43 8.39
C PRO A 253 -11.45 30.75 8.86
N TYR A 254 -10.70 30.65 9.95
CA TYR A 254 -9.77 31.68 10.40
C TYR A 254 -8.33 31.18 10.21
N TYR A 255 -7.57 31.85 9.35
CA TYR A 255 -6.25 31.41 8.93
C TYR A 255 -5.16 31.96 9.84
N ILE A 256 -4.37 31.07 10.45
CA ILE A 256 -3.26 31.44 11.33
C ILE A 256 -1.97 31.07 10.64
N TYR A 257 -1.16 32.06 10.26
CA TYR A 257 0.17 31.83 9.69
C TYR A 257 1.20 31.77 10.81
N LEU A 258 1.94 30.67 10.90
CA LEU A 258 2.96 30.47 11.93
C LEU A 258 4.35 30.40 11.29
N PHE A 259 5.23 31.37 11.58
CA PHE A 259 6.57 31.44 11.00
C PHE A 259 7.54 32.32 11.81
N LYS A 260 8.85 32.18 11.58
CA LYS A 260 9.85 33.14 12.09
C LYS A 260 9.80 34.45 11.29
N GLU A 261 10.14 35.57 11.93
CA GLU A 261 10.11 36.91 11.30
C GLU A 261 10.83 36.97 9.94
N GLU A 262 11.98 36.29 9.83
CA GLU A 262 12.76 36.20 8.59
C GLU A 262 12.01 35.58 7.41
N TYR A 263 10.97 34.77 7.67
CA TYR A 263 10.12 34.13 6.65
C TYR A 263 8.79 34.87 6.40
N ARG A 264 8.66 36.11 6.89
CA ARG A 264 7.46 36.95 6.63
C ARG A 264 7.17 37.08 5.15
N ALA A 265 8.20 37.25 4.31
CA ALA A 265 8.05 37.35 2.86
C ALA A 265 7.45 36.07 2.26
N ASN A 266 7.92 34.89 2.70
CA ASN A 266 7.36 33.60 2.29
C ASN A 266 5.89 33.45 2.70
N GLY A 267 5.52 33.92 3.90
CA GLY A 267 4.14 33.97 4.36
C GLY A 267 3.24 34.79 3.45
N VAL A 268 3.68 35.99 3.07
CA VAL A 268 2.95 36.88 2.15
C VAL A 268 2.84 36.25 0.77
N GLU A 269 3.90 35.63 0.25
CA GLU A 269 3.90 34.95 -1.05
C GLU A 269 2.90 33.79 -1.07
N LEU A 270 2.91 32.93 -0.05
CA LEU A 270 1.98 31.81 0.06
C LEU A 270 0.52 32.29 0.18
N LEU A 271 0.27 33.35 0.96
CA LEU A 271 -1.07 33.96 1.07
C LEU A 271 -1.56 34.47 -0.28
N LYS A 272 -0.73 35.21 -1.03
CA LYS A 272 -1.08 35.71 -2.37
C LYS A 272 -1.37 34.57 -3.34
N ALA A 273 -0.56 33.51 -3.29
CA ALA A 273 -0.73 32.34 -4.14
C ALA A 273 -2.04 31.59 -3.81
N LEU A 274 -2.37 31.42 -2.53
CA LEU A 274 -3.63 30.80 -2.09
C LEU A 274 -4.85 31.66 -2.43
N ASN A 275 -4.71 32.99 -2.43
CA ASN A 275 -5.77 33.90 -2.89
C ASN A 275 -5.93 33.94 -4.43
N GLY A 276 -5.12 33.18 -5.19
CA GLY A 276 -5.19 33.12 -6.65
C GLY A 276 -4.55 34.32 -7.35
N SER A 277 -3.73 35.12 -6.65
CA SER A 277 -3.15 36.36 -7.18
C SER A 277 -1.76 36.18 -7.81
N THR A 278 -1.15 34.99 -7.68
CA THR A 278 0.25 34.74 -8.11
C THR A 278 0.34 33.93 -9.41
N TYR A 279 -0.49 32.90 -9.58
CA TYR A 279 -0.37 31.95 -10.69
C TYR A 279 -1.69 31.73 -11.41
N GLN A 280 -1.67 31.73 -12.74
CA GLN A 280 -2.84 31.38 -13.56
C GLN A 280 -3.24 29.90 -13.46
N THR A 281 -2.34 29.03 -12.99
CA THR A 281 -2.62 27.59 -12.84
C THR A 281 -3.58 27.26 -11.70
N PHE A 282 -3.91 28.22 -10.84
CA PHE A 282 -4.86 28.03 -9.75
C PHE A 282 -5.55 29.35 -9.41
N GLU A 283 -6.87 29.40 -9.55
CA GLU A 283 -7.68 30.62 -9.38
C GLU A 283 -7.97 30.98 -7.91
N GLY A 284 -7.37 30.27 -6.95
CA GLY A 284 -7.44 30.59 -5.53
C GLY A 284 -8.47 29.78 -4.73
N LEU A 285 -8.43 29.95 -3.41
CA LEU A 285 -9.26 29.24 -2.42
C LEU A 285 -10.77 29.37 -2.65
N GLN A 286 -11.23 30.41 -3.34
CA GLN A 286 -12.64 30.59 -3.68
C GLN A 286 -13.20 29.46 -4.54
N LYS A 287 -12.37 28.74 -5.30
CA LYS A 287 -12.78 27.54 -6.05
C LYS A 287 -13.20 26.37 -5.16
N PHE A 288 -12.77 26.39 -3.90
CA PHE A 288 -13.23 25.47 -2.87
C PHE A 288 -14.31 26.10 -1.98
N GLU A 289 -14.93 27.20 -2.41
CA GLU A 289 -15.90 27.98 -1.65
C GLU A 289 -15.34 28.52 -0.31
N LEU A 290 -14.01 28.61 -0.21
CA LEU A 290 -13.35 29.21 0.94
C LEU A 290 -13.21 30.73 0.73
N PRO A 291 -13.42 31.54 1.78
CA PRO A 291 -13.21 32.98 1.69
C PRO A 291 -11.75 33.29 1.41
N LYS A 292 -11.52 34.35 0.63
CA LYS A 292 -10.18 34.95 0.48
C LYS A 292 -9.62 35.32 1.84
N GLN A 293 -8.31 35.20 1.96
CA GLN A 293 -7.57 35.61 3.13
C GLN A 293 -7.41 37.13 3.14
N THR A 294 -7.87 37.75 4.20
CA THR A 294 -7.87 39.21 4.43
C THR A 294 -7.50 39.49 5.88
N LYS A 295 -7.33 40.76 6.25
CA LYS A 295 -7.02 41.16 7.64
C LYS A 295 -8.09 40.75 8.66
N SER A 296 -9.35 40.51 8.25
CA SER A 296 -10.43 40.16 9.16
C SER A 296 -10.51 38.68 9.51
N ASN A 297 -9.93 37.80 8.68
CA ASN A 297 -9.98 36.35 8.86
C ASN A 297 -8.59 35.69 8.80
N THR A 298 -7.52 36.47 8.86
CA THR A 298 -6.14 35.97 8.77
C THR A 298 -5.23 36.72 9.75
N ARG A 299 -4.42 35.97 10.49
CA ARG A 299 -3.44 36.50 11.46
C ARG A 299 -2.10 35.80 11.30
N ALA A 300 -1.01 36.54 11.48
CA ALA A 300 0.33 35.97 11.61
C ALA A 300 0.70 35.84 13.10
N VAL A 301 1.33 34.72 13.45
CA VAL A 301 1.91 34.41 14.76
C VAL A 301 3.40 34.17 14.52
N LEU A 302 4.22 34.97 15.19
CA LEU A 302 5.67 34.91 15.05
C LEU A 302 6.25 33.95 16.08
N ILE A 303 7.15 33.09 15.64
CA ILE A 303 7.92 32.21 16.52
C ILE A 303 9.38 32.64 16.58
N GLU A 304 9.99 32.53 17.75
CA GLU A 304 11.40 32.87 17.95
C GLU A 304 12.32 31.70 17.57
N ASN A 305 11.89 30.47 17.86
CA ASN A 305 12.66 29.25 17.64
C ASN A 305 11.74 28.05 17.39
N TYR A 306 12.33 26.89 17.10
CA TYR A 306 11.63 25.64 16.81
C TYR A 306 11.58 24.68 18.01
N SER A 307 11.59 25.21 19.24
CA SER A 307 11.52 24.38 20.44
C SER A 307 10.12 23.82 20.68
N PRO A 308 9.99 22.67 21.38
CA PRO A 308 8.69 22.16 21.81
C PRO A 308 7.89 23.15 22.66
N LYS A 309 8.56 23.97 23.49
CA LYS A 309 7.91 25.01 24.32
C LYS A 309 7.17 26.04 23.46
N THR A 310 7.78 26.45 22.34
CA THR A 310 7.15 27.36 21.40
C THR A 310 5.84 26.81 20.84
N VAL A 311 5.74 25.50 20.63
CA VAL A 311 4.47 24.88 20.21
C VAL A 311 3.40 25.04 21.29
N ASP A 312 3.75 24.79 22.55
CA ASP A 312 2.81 24.94 23.67
C ASP A 312 2.32 26.39 23.81
N ASP A 313 3.25 27.36 23.73
CA ASP A 313 2.93 28.79 23.80
C ASP A 313 1.98 29.22 22.66
N VAL A 314 2.25 28.77 21.43
CA VAL A 314 1.40 29.02 20.27
C VAL A 314 0.01 28.43 20.47
N ILE A 315 -0.09 27.17 20.91
CA ILE A 315 -1.39 26.53 21.12
C ILE A 315 -2.18 27.23 22.24
N LEU A 316 -1.51 27.68 23.30
CA LEU A 316 -2.14 28.48 24.36
C LEU A 316 -2.66 29.81 23.85
N GLU A 317 -1.89 30.54 23.03
CA GLU A 317 -2.35 31.78 22.38
C GLU A 317 -3.59 31.48 21.52
N LEU A 318 -3.56 30.42 20.71
CA LEU A 318 -4.66 30.08 19.82
C LEU A 318 -5.95 29.70 20.54
N LYS A 319 -5.86 29.09 21.73
CA LYS A 319 -7.05 28.80 22.57
C LYS A 319 -7.73 30.07 23.07
N GLN A 320 -6.98 31.15 23.27
CA GLN A 320 -7.55 32.44 23.69
C GLN A 320 -8.27 33.15 22.55
N ILE A 321 -7.89 32.83 21.30
CA ILE A 321 -8.49 33.38 20.10
C ILE A 321 -9.83 32.65 19.85
N SER A 322 -10.94 33.22 20.35
CA SER A 322 -12.30 32.69 20.21
C SER A 322 -12.82 32.78 18.76
N HIS A 323 -12.29 31.94 17.87
CA HIS A 323 -12.82 31.76 16.51
C HIS A 323 -13.38 30.35 16.34
N SER A 324 -14.50 30.25 15.62
CA SER A 324 -15.25 29.00 15.48
C SER A 324 -14.57 27.94 14.61
N ASN A 325 -13.62 28.33 13.73
CA ASN A 325 -12.96 27.38 12.81
C ASN A 325 -11.51 27.76 12.44
N PRO A 326 -10.54 27.67 13.38
CA PRO A 326 -9.14 28.00 13.11
C PRO A 326 -8.43 26.94 12.26
N ILE A 327 -7.46 27.36 11.44
CA ILE A 327 -6.46 26.48 10.82
C ILE A 327 -5.06 27.08 10.89
N ILE A 328 -4.09 26.28 11.31
CA ILE A 328 -2.67 26.67 11.37
C ILE A 328 -2.01 26.38 10.02
N ILE A 329 -1.42 27.39 9.41
CA ILE A 329 -0.57 27.31 8.22
C ILE A 329 0.86 27.63 8.65
N SER A 330 1.66 26.59 8.91
CA SER A 330 3.04 26.76 9.40
C SER A 330 4.05 26.77 8.25
N ILE A 331 4.98 27.73 8.26
CA ILE A 331 6.04 27.85 7.27
C ILE A 331 7.39 27.66 7.96
N ILE A 332 8.04 26.53 7.67
CA ILE A 332 9.27 26.08 8.37
C ILE A 332 10.24 25.39 7.38
N PRO A 333 11.55 25.33 7.66
CA PRO A 333 12.52 24.54 6.89
C PRO A 333 12.19 23.04 6.85
N GLU A 334 12.59 22.35 5.78
CA GLU A 334 12.51 20.87 5.69
C GLU A 334 13.31 20.18 6.81
N THR A 335 14.34 20.82 7.34
CA THR A 335 15.18 20.31 8.42
C THR A 335 14.50 20.28 9.78
N GLU A 336 13.42 21.05 9.98
CA GLU A 336 12.72 21.19 11.27
C GLU A 336 11.61 20.14 11.46
N GLU A 337 11.96 18.87 11.19
CA GLU A 337 11.02 17.75 11.20
C GLU A 337 10.44 17.47 12.61
N ASN A 338 11.25 17.62 13.66
CA ASN A 338 10.79 17.42 15.04
C ASN A 338 9.74 18.46 15.46
N PHE A 339 9.94 19.72 15.07
CA PHE A 339 8.95 20.79 15.32
C PHE A 339 7.66 20.52 14.56
N TYR A 340 7.75 20.11 13.29
CA TYR A 340 6.59 19.70 12.48
C TYR A 340 5.74 18.65 13.21
N TYR A 341 6.33 17.54 13.66
CA TYR A 341 5.58 16.48 14.33
C TYR A 341 5.04 16.92 15.70
N THR A 342 5.79 17.74 16.43
CA THR A 342 5.35 18.27 17.74
C THR A 342 4.13 19.18 17.57
N LEU A 343 4.20 20.14 16.63
CA LEU A 343 3.07 21.02 16.28
C LEU A 343 1.87 20.20 15.82
N LYS A 344 2.09 19.21 14.95
CA LYS A 344 1.03 18.34 14.43
C LYS A 344 0.32 17.56 15.54
N ASN A 345 1.09 17.00 16.47
CA ASN A 345 0.56 16.23 17.60
C ASN A 345 -0.29 17.10 18.53
N LYS A 346 0.23 18.28 18.91
CA LYS A 346 -0.48 19.21 19.80
C LYS A 346 -1.72 19.80 19.13
N SER A 347 -1.64 20.18 17.85
CA SER A 347 -2.79 20.65 17.08
C SER A 347 -3.90 19.59 17.01
N LEU A 348 -3.52 18.31 16.84
CA LEU A 348 -4.46 17.18 16.84
C LEU A 348 -5.17 17.01 18.19
N GLN A 349 -4.44 17.09 19.30
CA GLN A 349 -5.01 16.99 20.66
C GLN A 349 -6.06 18.08 20.92
N GLU A 350 -5.89 19.25 20.31
CA GLU A 350 -6.81 20.38 20.44
C GLU A 350 -7.84 20.48 19.31
N ASN A 351 -7.90 19.47 18.42
CA ASN A 351 -8.79 19.45 17.26
C ASN A 351 -8.63 20.67 16.30
N ILE A 352 -7.44 21.27 16.29
CA ILE A 352 -7.06 22.37 15.40
C ILE A 352 -6.37 21.76 14.15
N PRO A 353 -6.94 21.92 12.94
CA PRO A 353 -6.27 21.46 11.74
C PRO A 353 -4.99 22.26 11.48
N SER A 354 -3.98 21.58 10.93
CA SER A 354 -2.71 22.21 10.55
C SER A 354 -2.20 21.76 9.18
N GLN A 355 -1.69 22.73 8.43
CA GLN A 355 -1.02 22.58 7.14
C GLN A 355 0.39 23.15 7.25
N THR A 356 1.40 22.33 6.98
CA THR A 356 2.78 22.78 6.93
C THR A 356 3.21 22.94 5.48
N VAL A 357 3.93 24.03 5.19
CA VAL A 357 4.53 24.29 3.88
C VAL A 357 6.00 24.64 4.09
N HIS A 358 6.88 23.92 3.42
CA HIS A 358 8.31 24.13 3.56
C HIS A 358 8.80 25.38 2.83
N ILE A 359 9.76 26.11 3.41
CA ILE A 359 10.35 27.32 2.79
C ILE A 359 10.96 26.98 1.42
N GLU A 360 11.55 25.81 1.29
CA GLU A 360 12.18 25.29 0.07
C GLU A 360 11.14 25.08 -1.05
N THR A 361 9.89 24.82 -0.66
CA THR A 361 8.77 24.73 -1.60
C THR A 361 8.33 26.10 -2.08
N ILE A 362 8.27 27.09 -1.18
CA ILE A 362 7.85 28.45 -1.50
C ILE A 362 8.92 29.15 -2.36
N ASN A 363 10.19 29.06 -1.96
CA ASN A 363 11.32 29.65 -2.68
C ASN A 363 11.53 29.10 -4.10
N ASN A 364 11.01 27.89 -4.37
CA ASN A 364 11.03 27.32 -5.72
C ASN A 364 9.73 27.65 -6.45
N ASN A 365 9.75 28.76 -7.22
CA ASN A 365 8.59 29.27 -7.95
C ASN A 365 7.85 28.20 -8.78
N ASN A 366 8.58 27.32 -9.47
CA ASN A 366 7.95 26.25 -10.25
C ASN A 366 7.33 25.17 -9.35
N LYS A 367 8.00 24.77 -8.27
CA LYS A 367 7.45 23.81 -7.29
C LYS A 367 6.19 24.37 -6.64
N LEU A 368 6.20 25.65 -6.22
CA LEU A 368 5.02 26.31 -5.64
C LEU A 368 3.86 26.41 -6.63
N LYS A 369 4.12 26.88 -7.87
CA LYS A 369 3.13 26.97 -8.96
C LYS A 369 2.31 25.69 -9.14
N TRP A 370 2.96 24.53 -9.09
CA TRP A 370 2.30 23.23 -9.28
C TRP A 370 1.79 22.60 -7.98
N SER A 371 2.22 23.09 -6.81
CA SER A 371 1.79 22.56 -5.51
C SER A 371 0.63 23.34 -4.89
N ILE A 372 0.44 24.61 -5.27
CA ILE A 372 -0.50 25.52 -4.60
C ILE A 372 -1.95 25.01 -4.59
N GLY A 373 -2.43 24.47 -5.70
CA GLY A 373 -3.77 23.88 -5.77
C GLY A 373 -3.91 22.66 -4.85
N GLY A 374 -2.85 21.85 -4.73
CA GLY A 374 -2.80 20.73 -3.78
C GLY A 374 -2.78 21.19 -2.33
N ILE A 375 -2.05 22.26 -2.00
CA ILE A 375 -2.04 22.85 -0.65
C ILE A 375 -3.44 23.37 -0.30
N ALA A 376 -4.10 24.07 -1.22
CA ALA A 376 -5.47 24.55 -1.04
C ALA A 376 -6.47 23.40 -0.82
N LEU A 377 -6.37 22.32 -1.60
CA LEU A 377 -7.16 21.10 -1.44
C LEU A 377 -6.99 20.48 -0.03
N GLN A 378 -5.74 20.39 0.45
CA GLN A 378 -5.45 19.85 1.77
C GLN A 378 -5.99 20.72 2.90
N ILE A 379 -5.88 22.05 2.77
CA ILE A 379 -6.49 23.02 3.69
C ILE A 379 -8.00 22.82 3.76
N PHE A 380 -8.66 22.79 2.60
CA PHE A 380 -10.11 22.61 2.49
C PHE A 380 -10.59 21.30 3.12
N THR A 381 -9.91 20.19 2.85
CA THR A 381 -10.27 18.87 3.38
C THR A 381 -10.02 18.75 4.89
N LYS A 382 -8.94 19.35 5.41
CA LYS A 382 -8.68 19.41 6.86
C LYS A 382 -9.71 20.24 7.63
N LEU A 383 -10.34 21.19 6.95
CA LEU A 383 -11.50 21.94 7.43
C LEU A 383 -12.83 21.16 7.25
N SER A 384 -12.76 19.88 6.90
CA SER A 384 -13.89 18.95 6.68
C SER A 384 -14.70 19.20 5.41
N GLY A 385 -14.17 19.96 4.43
CA GLY A 385 -14.77 20.06 3.12
C GLY A 385 -14.55 18.78 2.29
N VAL A 386 -15.52 18.41 1.45
CA VAL A 386 -15.44 17.24 0.55
C VAL A 386 -15.27 17.74 -0.87
N PRO A 387 -14.08 17.59 -1.49
CA PRO A 387 -13.79 18.26 -2.76
C PRO A 387 -14.46 17.57 -3.94
N TRP A 388 -14.53 16.25 -3.92
CA TRP A 388 -15.26 15.41 -4.86
C TRP A 388 -15.49 14.05 -4.21
N ILE A 389 -16.44 13.28 -4.73
CA ILE A 389 -16.52 11.84 -4.48
C ILE A 389 -16.32 11.09 -5.80
N VAL A 390 -16.16 9.77 -5.76
CA VAL A 390 -16.09 8.91 -6.95
C VAL A 390 -17.38 8.14 -7.11
N LYS A 391 -17.81 7.93 -8.36
CA LYS A 391 -19.02 7.15 -8.65
C LYS A 391 -18.83 5.68 -8.21
N PRO A 392 -19.57 5.20 -7.21
CA PRO A 392 -19.36 3.86 -6.67
C PRO A 392 -20.09 2.78 -7.48
N SER A 393 -19.66 1.53 -7.34
CA SER A 393 -20.30 0.33 -7.91
C SER A 393 -21.24 -0.32 -6.91
N HIS A 394 -20.90 -0.25 -5.62
CA HIS A 394 -21.81 -0.58 -4.53
C HIS A 394 -22.46 0.67 -3.93
N GLN A 395 -23.75 0.56 -3.61
CA GLN A 395 -24.49 1.58 -2.88
C GLN A 395 -24.55 1.19 -1.41
N LYS A 396 -24.68 2.17 -0.50
CA LYS A 396 -24.85 1.93 0.94
C LYS A 396 -23.81 0.95 1.52
N CYS A 397 -22.56 1.11 1.08
CA CYS A 397 -21.45 0.25 1.45
C CYS A 397 -20.41 1.05 2.25
N LEU A 398 -20.21 0.64 3.50
CA LEU A 398 -19.16 1.18 4.36
C LEU A 398 -17.87 0.40 4.17
N ILE A 399 -16.76 1.11 3.97
CA ILE A 399 -15.43 0.54 3.79
C ILE A 399 -14.60 0.88 5.01
N VAL A 400 -14.10 -0.18 5.67
CA VAL A 400 -13.27 -0.10 6.86
C VAL A 400 -11.82 -0.40 6.46
N GLY A 401 -11.03 0.66 6.29
CA GLY A 401 -9.60 0.57 6.02
C GLY A 401 -8.80 0.36 7.31
N VAL A 402 -8.19 -0.82 7.48
CA VAL A 402 -7.52 -1.17 8.74
C VAL A 402 -6.03 -0.82 8.71
N GLY A 403 -5.60 -0.01 9.67
CA GLY A 403 -4.20 0.26 9.97
C GLY A 403 -3.77 -0.40 11.27
N GLN A 404 -2.57 -1.01 11.28
CA GLN A 404 -2.01 -1.64 12.47
C GLN A 404 -0.59 -1.13 12.74
N ALA A 405 -0.30 -0.85 14.01
CA ALA A 405 1.03 -0.56 14.52
C ALA A 405 1.33 -1.51 15.68
N HIS A 406 2.44 -2.25 15.58
CA HIS A 406 2.87 -3.18 16.63
C HIS A 406 4.22 -2.73 17.21
N LYS A 407 4.35 -2.74 18.54
CA LYS A 407 5.64 -2.53 19.21
C LYS A 407 6.33 -3.87 19.40
N TYR A 408 7.37 -4.16 18.61
CA TYR A 408 8.22 -5.34 18.85
C TYR A 408 9.32 -5.01 19.86
N SER A 409 9.38 -5.76 20.95
CA SER A 409 10.43 -5.67 21.96
C SER A 409 11.59 -6.58 21.59
N LYS A 410 12.76 -6.01 21.31
CA LYS A 410 13.96 -6.79 20.99
C LYS A 410 14.47 -7.60 22.19
N SER A 411 14.34 -7.07 23.41
CA SER A 411 14.76 -7.74 24.64
C SER A 411 13.86 -8.94 24.97
N LYS A 412 12.54 -8.77 24.87
CA LYS A 412 11.56 -9.83 25.17
C LYS A 412 11.23 -10.73 23.98
N LYS A 413 11.70 -10.40 22.78
CA LYS A 413 11.37 -11.07 21.51
C LYS A 413 9.86 -11.25 21.27
N CYS A 414 9.04 -10.34 21.79
CA CYS A 414 7.58 -10.37 21.66
C CYS A 414 7.03 -8.99 21.29
N PHE A 415 5.78 -8.95 20.80
CA PHE A 415 5.07 -7.70 20.61
C PHE A 415 4.48 -7.24 21.95
N GLU A 416 4.79 -6.02 22.38
CA GLU A 416 4.37 -5.45 23.67
C GLU A 416 3.06 -4.66 23.59
N ARG A 417 2.66 -4.23 22.41
CA ARG A 417 1.46 -3.40 22.21
C ARG A 417 0.90 -3.62 20.82
N PHE A 418 -0.40 -3.91 20.76
CA PHE A 418 -1.23 -4.04 19.58
C PHE A 418 -2.10 -2.79 19.48
N PHE A 419 -1.79 -1.96 18.50
CA PHE A 419 -2.55 -0.75 18.25
C PHE A 419 -3.15 -0.82 16.85
N SER A 420 -4.46 -0.65 16.75
CA SER A 420 -5.18 -0.60 15.49
C SER A 420 -6.20 0.50 15.45
N TYR A 421 -6.33 1.09 14.27
CA TYR A 421 -7.31 2.10 13.96
C TYR A 421 -7.90 1.76 12.60
N SER A 422 -9.12 2.24 12.39
CA SER A 422 -9.80 2.17 11.12
C SER A 422 -9.98 3.55 10.56
N VAL A 423 -9.83 3.66 9.25
CA VAL A 423 -10.34 4.77 8.47
C VAL A 423 -11.64 4.33 7.85
N LEU A 424 -12.71 5.05 8.18
CA LEU A 424 -14.05 4.82 7.69
C LEU A 424 -14.28 5.67 6.46
N ILE A 425 -14.68 5.01 5.38
CA ILE A 425 -14.90 5.63 4.09
C ILE A 425 -16.13 4.99 3.50
N ASP A 426 -16.99 5.75 2.83
CA ASP A 426 -18.06 5.13 2.05
C ASP A 426 -17.53 4.55 0.72
N SER A 427 -18.39 3.85 -0.03
CA SER A 427 -18.03 3.35 -1.36
C SER A 427 -17.73 4.44 -2.38
N SER A 428 -18.18 5.67 -2.15
CA SER A 428 -17.89 6.84 -2.98
C SER A 428 -16.54 7.49 -2.65
N GLY A 429 -15.80 6.97 -1.66
CA GLY A 429 -14.52 7.51 -1.25
C GLY A 429 -14.61 8.71 -0.31
N GLU A 430 -15.80 9.08 0.13
CA GLU A 430 -16.01 10.09 1.17
C GLU A 430 -15.40 9.61 2.49
N PHE A 431 -14.55 10.44 3.08
CA PHE A 431 -13.97 10.16 4.38
C PHE A 431 -15.02 10.47 5.47
N ILE A 432 -15.29 9.48 6.32
CA ILE A 432 -16.29 9.61 7.40
C ILE A 432 -15.59 9.92 8.72
N ALA A 433 -14.66 9.06 9.13
CA ALA A 433 -13.97 9.19 10.40
C ALA A 433 -12.71 8.33 10.49
N ILE A 434 -11.85 8.66 11.46
CA ILE A 434 -10.88 7.74 12.05
C ILE A 434 -11.48 7.25 13.35
N LYS A 435 -11.51 5.93 13.53
CA LYS A 435 -11.89 5.29 14.79
C LYS A 435 -10.73 4.49 15.32
N GLN A 436 -10.48 4.58 16.62
CA GLN A 436 -9.58 3.62 17.26
C GLN A 436 -10.31 2.29 17.37
N LEU A 437 -9.77 1.24 16.74
CA LEU A 437 -10.38 -0.09 16.80
C LEU A 437 -9.96 -0.83 18.07
N ALA A 438 -8.69 -0.74 18.45
CA ALA A 438 -8.19 -1.32 19.69
C ALA A 438 -6.80 -0.78 20.04
N ASN A 439 -6.54 -0.66 21.33
CA ASN A 439 -5.24 -0.30 21.87
C ASN A 439 -4.96 -1.16 23.10
N GLU A 440 -4.40 -2.33 22.85
CA GLU A 440 -4.32 -3.39 23.85
C GLU A 440 -2.93 -4.01 23.86
N THR A 441 -2.55 -4.58 24.99
CA THR A 441 -1.32 -5.37 25.11
C THR A 441 -1.59 -6.87 24.90
N ASP A 442 -2.85 -7.28 25.09
CA ASP A 442 -3.31 -8.66 24.93
C ASP A 442 -4.07 -8.87 23.61
N LYS A 443 -3.82 -10.00 22.96
CA LYS A 443 -4.44 -10.31 21.66
C LYS A 443 -5.96 -10.53 21.77
N SER A 444 -6.42 -11.21 22.81
CA SER A 444 -7.85 -11.49 22.97
C SER A 444 -8.63 -10.20 23.27
N LYS A 445 -8.09 -9.34 24.15
CA LYS A 445 -8.67 -8.00 24.40
C LYS A 445 -8.66 -7.13 23.15
N PHE A 446 -7.59 -7.18 22.36
CA PHE A 446 -7.48 -6.45 21.10
C PHE A 446 -8.62 -6.83 20.13
N LEU A 447 -8.89 -8.13 19.98
CA LEU A 447 -9.96 -8.62 19.11
C LEU A 447 -11.36 -8.28 19.60
N ARG A 448 -11.56 -8.30 20.92
CA ARG A 448 -12.81 -7.84 21.53
C ARG A 448 -13.02 -6.34 21.27
N GLY A 449 -12.01 -5.51 21.49
CA GLY A 449 -12.08 -4.07 21.21
C GLY A 449 -12.42 -3.76 19.75
N ILE A 450 -11.83 -4.51 18.81
CA ILE A 450 -12.19 -4.41 17.38
C ILE A 450 -13.68 -4.68 17.18
N SER A 451 -14.20 -5.75 17.77
CA SER A 451 -15.59 -6.17 17.61
C SER A 451 -16.56 -5.12 18.18
N GLU A 452 -16.31 -4.65 19.41
CA GLU A 452 -17.07 -3.57 20.05
C GLU A 452 -17.04 -2.27 19.24
N SER A 453 -15.90 -1.92 18.66
CA SER A 453 -15.75 -0.73 17.82
C SER A 453 -16.54 -0.84 16.51
N ILE A 454 -16.62 -2.05 15.93
CA ILE A 454 -17.41 -2.32 14.74
C ILE A 454 -18.91 -2.24 15.05
N VAL A 455 -19.36 -2.74 16.20
CA VAL A 455 -20.76 -2.63 16.66
C VAL A 455 -21.20 -1.18 16.65
N LYS A 456 -20.46 -0.35 17.40
CA LYS A 456 -20.77 1.07 17.55
C LYS A 456 -20.78 1.79 16.21
N LEU A 457 -19.85 1.44 15.33
CA LEU A 457 -19.76 2.01 13.99
C LEU A 457 -20.98 1.68 13.12
N ILE A 458 -21.60 0.52 13.31
CA ILE A 458 -22.81 0.13 12.59
C ILE A 458 -24.03 0.85 13.14
N GLU A 459 -24.14 0.90 14.47
CA GLU A 459 -25.22 1.63 15.15
C GLU A 459 -25.17 3.14 14.84
N ASP A 460 -23.96 3.71 14.76
CA ASP A 460 -23.72 5.11 14.39
C ASP A 460 -24.05 5.39 12.90
N HIS A 461 -24.14 4.35 12.05
CA HIS A 461 -24.31 4.46 10.60
C HIS A 461 -25.34 3.47 10.02
N PRO A 462 -26.63 3.56 10.42
CA PRO A 462 -27.69 2.63 10.00
C PRO A 462 -28.03 2.71 8.50
N GLU A 463 -27.55 3.73 7.79
CA GLU A 463 -27.71 3.89 6.35
C GLU A 463 -26.99 2.82 5.52
N TYR A 464 -25.98 2.16 6.09
CA TYR A 464 -25.18 1.13 5.41
C TYR A 464 -25.71 -0.28 5.70
N ASN A 465 -25.88 -1.06 4.63
CA ASN A 465 -26.28 -2.47 4.73
C ASN A 465 -25.16 -3.44 4.31
N LYS A 466 -24.02 -2.90 3.86
CA LYS A 466 -22.83 -3.66 3.47
C LYS A 466 -21.59 -3.05 4.14
N ILE A 467 -20.71 -3.92 4.63
CA ILE A 467 -19.45 -3.55 5.25
C ILE A 467 -18.31 -4.33 4.62
N VAL A 468 -17.29 -3.61 4.15
CA VAL A 468 -16.12 -4.18 3.50
C VAL A 468 -14.86 -3.81 4.26
N PHE A 469 -14.17 -4.80 4.81
CA PHE A 469 -12.86 -4.60 5.42
C PHE A 469 -11.76 -4.67 4.37
N HIS A 470 -10.98 -3.59 4.25
CA HIS A 470 -9.74 -3.57 3.50
C HIS A 470 -8.57 -3.75 4.45
N ILE A 471 -7.95 -4.94 4.39
CA ILE A 471 -6.89 -5.34 5.32
C ILE A 471 -5.52 -5.48 4.62
N PRO A 472 -4.42 -5.05 5.26
CA PRO A 472 -3.07 -5.21 4.70
C PRO A 472 -2.53 -6.64 4.89
N GLN A 473 -3.00 -7.36 5.91
CA GLN A 473 -2.53 -8.69 6.30
C GLN A 473 -3.71 -9.63 6.53
N LYS A 474 -3.47 -10.95 6.46
CA LYS A 474 -4.53 -11.92 6.73
C LYS A 474 -4.88 -11.89 8.21
N ILE A 475 -6.18 -11.96 8.49
CA ILE A 475 -6.72 -12.23 9.82
C ILE A 475 -7.04 -13.73 9.94
N THR A 476 -7.18 -14.23 11.15
CA THR A 476 -7.45 -15.65 11.42
C THR A 476 -8.96 -15.97 11.32
N HIS A 477 -9.31 -17.25 11.14
CA HIS A 477 -10.72 -17.67 11.13
C HIS A 477 -11.43 -17.40 12.45
N GLU A 478 -10.74 -17.53 13.59
CA GLU A 478 -11.30 -17.19 14.91
C GLU A 478 -11.65 -15.69 15.01
N GLU A 479 -10.80 -14.83 14.45
CA GLU A 479 -11.03 -13.38 14.40
C GLU A 479 -12.24 -13.04 13.53
N ILE A 480 -12.37 -13.71 12.38
CA ILE A 480 -13.52 -13.57 11.49
C ILE A 480 -14.81 -14.00 12.19
N ALA A 481 -14.82 -15.19 12.82
CA ALA A 481 -16.00 -15.72 13.49
C ALA A 481 -16.47 -14.80 14.62
N LYS A 482 -15.56 -14.18 15.36
CA LYS A 482 -15.91 -13.18 16.40
C LYS A 482 -16.58 -11.94 15.79
N ILE A 483 -16.02 -11.39 14.71
CA ILE A 483 -16.61 -10.26 14.02
C ILE A 483 -18.01 -10.65 13.51
N GLU A 484 -18.13 -11.79 12.83
CA GLU A 484 -19.40 -12.28 12.28
C GLU A 484 -20.48 -12.48 13.36
N ASN A 485 -20.17 -13.19 14.44
CA ASN A 485 -21.13 -13.43 15.53
C ASN A 485 -21.62 -12.10 16.13
N THR A 486 -20.69 -11.16 16.33
CA THR A 486 -21.03 -9.83 16.84
C THR A 486 -21.96 -9.08 15.87
N LEU A 487 -21.74 -9.19 14.55
CA LEU A 487 -22.62 -8.57 13.56
C LEU A 487 -24.02 -9.20 13.55
N GLN A 488 -24.10 -10.52 13.68
CA GLN A 488 -25.37 -11.25 13.70
C GLN A 488 -26.24 -10.89 14.92
N GLU A 489 -25.63 -10.57 16.06
CA GLU A 489 -26.34 -10.10 17.26
C GLU A 489 -27.00 -8.73 17.06
N ILE A 490 -26.41 -7.86 16.24
CA ILE A 490 -26.91 -6.49 16.00
C ILE A 490 -27.94 -6.47 14.87
N ASN A 491 -27.56 -7.03 13.72
CA ASN A 491 -28.37 -7.02 12.53
C ASN A 491 -27.94 -8.14 11.58
N THR A 492 -28.78 -9.17 11.50
CA THR A 492 -28.56 -10.36 10.67
C THR A 492 -28.51 -10.09 9.16
N ASN A 493 -28.92 -8.89 8.72
CA ASN A 493 -28.98 -8.53 7.30
C ASN A 493 -27.73 -7.81 6.78
N ILE A 494 -26.74 -7.52 7.63
CA ILE A 494 -25.52 -6.83 7.19
C ILE A 494 -24.62 -7.78 6.41
N GLU A 495 -24.30 -7.40 5.18
CA GLU A 495 -23.34 -8.12 4.35
C GLU A 495 -21.91 -7.76 4.75
N LEU A 496 -21.15 -8.73 5.25
CA LEU A 496 -19.73 -8.61 5.58
C LEU A 496 -18.87 -9.17 4.45
N SER A 497 -17.85 -8.39 4.07
CA SER A 497 -16.82 -8.80 3.13
C SER A 497 -15.45 -8.41 3.66
N ILE A 498 -14.45 -9.28 3.49
CA ILE A 498 -13.08 -9.05 3.92
C ILE A 498 -12.15 -9.27 2.74
N ILE A 499 -11.49 -8.19 2.32
CA ILE A 499 -10.63 -8.15 1.14
C ILE A 499 -9.24 -7.72 1.57
N LYS A 500 -8.26 -8.58 1.28
CA LYS A 500 -6.86 -8.25 1.49
C LYS A 500 -6.31 -7.50 0.28
N ILE A 501 -5.71 -6.34 0.51
CA ILE A 501 -5.09 -5.53 -0.55
C ILE A 501 -3.62 -5.35 -0.23
N ASN A 502 -2.75 -5.88 -1.09
CA ASN A 502 -1.30 -5.68 -1.02
C ASN A 502 -0.85 -4.74 -2.14
N ASP A 503 -0.31 -3.59 -1.78
CA ASP A 503 0.17 -2.54 -2.69
C ASP A 503 1.67 -2.59 -2.98
N ASN A 504 2.36 -3.61 -2.49
CA ASN A 504 3.73 -3.94 -2.84
C ASN A 504 3.86 -5.45 -3.13
N PRO A 505 3.13 -5.97 -4.13
CA PRO A 505 3.21 -7.39 -4.43
C PRO A 505 4.47 -7.73 -5.22
N LYS A 506 4.76 -9.04 -5.24
CA LYS A 506 5.85 -9.65 -6.02
C LYS A 506 5.54 -9.81 -7.51
N PHE A 507 4.40 -9.29 -7.97
CA PHE A 507 3.94 -9.41 -9.34
C PHE A 507 4.25 -8.14 -10.13
N THR A 508 4.77 -8.33 -11.34
CA THR A 508 4.97 -7.29 -12.34
C THR A 508 4.40 -7.83 -13.67
N GLY A 509 3.67 -6.98 -14.40
CA GLY A 509 3.12 -7.32 -15.71
C GLY A 509 3.65 -6.37 -16.77
N TYR A 510 4.05 -6.93 -17.92
CA TYR A 510 4.59 -6.19 -19.04
C TYR A 510 3.62 -6.26 -20.23
N HIS A 511 3.14 -5.12 -20.70
CA HIS A 511 2.28 -5.07 -21.88
C HIS A 511 3.16 -5.02 -23.14
N LEU A 512 3.48 -6.19 -23.71
CA LEU A 512 4.50 -6.31 -24.75
C LEU A 512 4.16 -5.59 -26.07
N SER A 513 2.88 -5.33 -26.35
CA SER A 513 2.43 -4.54 -27.50
C SER A 513 2.54 -3.03 -27.31
N GLU A 514 2.95 -2.56 -26.13
CA GLU A 514 3.22 -1.14 -25.85
C GLU A 514 4.71 -0.92 -25.64
N ASN A 515 5.29 0.07 -26.33
CA ASN A 515 6.74 0.36 -26.26
C ASN A 515 7.23 0.64 -24.83
N THR A 516 6.36 1.14 -23.96
CA THR A 516 6.70 1.42 -22.56
C THR A 516 6.60 0.19 -21.64
N LEU A 517 6.01 -0.90 -22.12
CA LEU A 517 5.70 -2.12 -21.38
C LEU A 517 4.75 -1.91 -20.18
N ILE A 518 4.09 -0.77 -20.10
CA ILE A 518 3.20 -0.41 -18.99
C ILE A 518 1.76 -0.86 -19.33
N PRO A 519 1.12 -1.67 -18.49
CA PRO A 519 -0.30 -1.97 -18.60
C PRO A 519 -1.17 -0.70 -18.49
N PHE A 520 -2.37 -0.72 -19.08
CA PHE A 520 -3.31 0.40 -18.94
C PHE A 520 -3.79 0.56 -17.50
N GLU A 521 -4.14 1.80 -17.14
CA GLU A 521 -4.90 2.06 -15.92
C GLU A 521 -6.26 1.34 -16.00
N SER A 522 -6.79 0.91 -14.87
CA SER A 522 -8.07 0.19 -14.74
C SER A 522 -8.02 -1.25 -15.23
N SER A 523 -6.84 -1.76 -15.61
CA SER A 523 -6.66 -3.16 -15.97
C SER A 523 -6.67 -4.07 -14.75
N TYR A 524 -7.21 -5.28 -14.91
CA TYR A 524 -7.12 -6.34 -13.91
C TYR A 524 -6.89 -7.72 -14.54
N ALA A 525 -6.21 -8.59 -13.81
CA ALA A 525 -5.87 -9.94 -14.25
C ALA A 525 -6.10 -10.95 -13.13
N GLN A 526 -6.70 -12.08 -13.43
CA GLN A 526 -7.00 -13.12 -12.43
C GLN A 526 -5.79 -14.06 -12.23
N LEU A 527 -5.40 -14.30 -10.98
CA LEU A 527 -4.36 -15.28 -10.61
C LEU A 527 -4.95 -16.60 -10.11
N SER A 528 -6.14 -16.51 -9.51
CA SER A 528 -6.97 -17.64 -9.06
C SER A 528 -8.42 -17.17 -8.94
N GLU A 529 -9.34 -18.07 -8.65
CA GLU A 529 -10.74 -17.78 -8.33
C GLU A 529 -10.92 -16.53 -7.43
N ASN A 530 -10.12 -16.42 -6.36
CA ASN A 530 -10.25 -15.36 -5.35
C ASN A 530 -9.05 -14.40 -5.30
N GLN A 531 -8.18 -14.38 -6.32
CA GLN A 531 -6.99 -13.52 -6.34
C GLN A 531 -6.80 -12.82 -7.67
N TYR A 532 -6.55 -11.52 -7.62
CA TYR A 532 -6.45 -10.65 -8.78
C TYR A 532 -5.27 -9.68 -8.65
N LEU A 533 -4.75 -9.28 -9.80
CA LEU A 533 -3.90 -8.10 -9.97
C LEU A 533 -4.76 -6.95 -10.48
N LEU A 534 -4.56 -5.74 -9.95
CA LEU A 534 -5.29 -4.52 -10.34
C LEU A 534 -4.31 -3.37 -10.56
N TRP A 535 -4.28 -2.80 -11.76
CA TRP A 535 -3.51 -1.61 -12.10
C TRP A 535 -4.34 -0.35 -11.84
N SER A 536 -4.17 0.24 -10.67
CA SER A 536 -4.82 1.50 -10.29
C SER A 536 -4.19 2.75 -10.93
N GLU A 537 -2.99 2.61 -11.48
CA GLU A 537 -2.35 3.57 -12.38
C GLU A 537 -1.66 2.83 -13.54
N GLY A 538 -1.57 3.48 -14.70
CA GLY A 538 -0.97 2.91 -15.90
C GLY A 538 -1.05 3.88 -17.08
N LEU A 539 -0.89 3.37 -18.30
CA LEU A 539 -1.10 4.18 -19.50
C LEU A 539 -2.56 4.61 -19.63
N ASN A 540 -2.78 5.79 -20.22
CA ASN A 540 -4.10 6.21 -20.66
C ASN A 540 -4.36 5.67 -22.08
N TYR A 541 -5.58 5.19 -22.34
CA TYR A 541 -5.94 4.66 -23.67
C TYR A 541 -5.77 5.68 -24.80
N HIS A 542 -6.04 6.96 -24.53
CA HIS A 542 -5.95 8.04 -25.50
C HIS A 542 -4.56 8.69 -25.54
N ASN A 543 -3.75 8.49 -24.51
CA ASN A 543 -2.38 8.99 -24.45
C ASN A 543 -1.43 7.94 -23.85
N LYS A 544 -0.76 7.21 -24.74
CA LYS A 544 0.14 6.10 -24.40
C LYS A 544 1.53 6.57 -23.96
N LYS A 545 1.76 7.88 -23.79
CA LYS A 545 3.02 8.43 -23.28
C LYS A 545 3.11 8.19 -21.77
N ALA A 546 4.18 7.52 -21.35
CA ALA A 546 4.54 7.49 -19.94
C ALA A 546 5.01 8.88 -19.49
N VAL A 547 4.38 9.45 -18.47
CA VAL A 547 4.70 10.79 -17.94
C VAL A 547 5.35 10.74 -16.55
N LYS A 548 5.32 9.57 -15.91
CA LYS A 548 5.88 9.31 -14.60
C LYS A 548 6.27 7.84 -14.49
N ARG A 549 6.97 7.49 -13.41
CA ARG A 549 7.09 6.09 -12.98
C ARG A 549 5.74 5.60 -12.47
N TYR A 550 5.27 4.47 -12.98
CA TYR A 550 4.06 3.81 -12.52
C TYR A 550 4.39 2.68 -11.54
N SER A 551 3.52 2.48 -10.55
CA SER A 551 3.63 1.40 -9.58
C SER A 551 3.29 0.04 -10.21
N ASN A 552 3.78 -1.02 -9.57
CA ASN A 552 3.29 -2.38 -9.80
C ASN A 552 1.78 -2.48 -9.47
N PRO A 553 1.08 -3.51 -9.98
CA PRO A 553 -0.34 -3.72 -9.67
C PRO A 553 -0.54 -3.90 -8.16
N LEU A 554 -1.77 -3.68 -7.70
CA LEU A 554 -2.25 -4.17 -6.41
C LEU A 554 -2.52 -5.66 -6.51
N HIS A 555 -2.20 -6.43 -5.49
CA HIS A 555 -2.66 -7.81 -5.36
C HIS A 555 -3.85 -7.86 -4.40
N VAL A 556 -5.02 -8.16 -4.95
CA VAL A 556 -6.31 -8.21 -4.26
C VAL A 556 -6.67 -9.67 -4.00
N SER A 557 -6.99 -10.01 -2.76
CA SER A 557 -7.45 -11.36 -2.38
C SER A 557 -8.77 -11.27 -1.64
N PHE A 558 -9.80 -11.89 -2.22
CA PHE A 558 -11.11 -12.06 -1.62
C PHE A 558 -11.02 -13.15 -0.56
N TYR A 559 -11.06 -12.75 0.72
CA TYR A 559 -10.68 -13.64 1.82
C TYR A 559 -11.87 -14.30 2.50
N TYR A 560 -12.95 -13.54 2.72
CA TYR A 560 -14.13 -14.03 3.42
C TYR A 560 -15.36 -13.16 3.12
N THR A 561 -16.53 -13.78 3.08
CA THR A 561 -17.84 -13.11 3.10
C THR A 561 -18.86 -13.97 3.87
N ASN A 562 -19.82 -13.33 4.52
CA ASN A 562 -20.93 -14.00 5.23
C ASN A 562 -22.16 -14.28 4.33
N ARG A 563 -22.04 -14.08 3.02
CA ARG A 563 -23.11 -14.41 2.06
C ARG A 563 -23.35 -15.91 1.99
N LYS A 564 -24.55 -16.28 1.53
CA LYS A 564 -24.90 -17.68 1.22
C LYS A 564 -23.84 -18.29 0.29
N ASN A 565 -23.39 -19.51 0.62
CA ASN A 565 -22.31 -20.24 -0.04
C ASN A 565 -20.88 -19.64 0.12
N ASN A 566 -20.69 -18.63 0.98
CA ASN A 566 -19.41 -17.94 1.17
C ASN A 566 -18.81 -17.39 -0.13
N ASP A 567 -19.67 -17.03 -1.08
CA ASP A 567 -19.29 -16.52 -2.40
C ASP A 567 -19.60 -15.03 -2.54
N PHE A 568 -18.69 -14.31 -3.20
CA PHE A 568 -18.85 -12.89 -3.45
C PHE A 568 -19.80 -12.70 -4.63
N GLU A 569 -20.69 -11.69 -4.55
CA GLU A 569 -21.69 -11.44 -5.62
C GLU A 569 -21.05 -11.26 -7.00
N ASP A 570 -20.00 -10.43 -7.04
CA ASP A 570 -19.24 -10.09 -8.25
C ASP A 570 -17.91 -9.46 -7.84
N HIS A 571 -16.82 -10.22 -7.97
CA HIS A 571 -15.46 -9.71 -7.73
C HIS A 571 -15.17 -8.43 -8.52
N THR A 572 -15.73 -8.28 -9.72
CA THR A 572 -15.50 -7.12 -10.59
C THR A 572 -16.06 -5.83 -9.98
N LYS A 573 -17.21 -5.87 -9.31
CA LYS A 573 -17.76 -4.69 -8.60
C LYS A 573 -16.83 -4.23 -7.47
N TYR A 574 -16.29 -5.16 -6.68
CA TYR A 574 -15.32 -4.82 -5.63
C TYR A 574 -14.01 -4.31 -6.22
N LEU A 575 -13.50 -4.91 -7.29
CA LEU A 575 -12.31 -4.42 -7.99
C LEU A 575 -12.54 -3.01 -8.54
N GLN A 576 -13.73 -2.73 -9.08
CA GLN A 576 -14.12 -1.40 -9.53
C GLN A 576 -14.15 -0.39 -8.38
N ASP A 577 -14.68 -0.75 -7.21
CA ASP A 577 -14.66 0.14 -6.05
C ASP A 577 -13.24 0.37 -5.53
N ILE A 578 -12.40 -0.66 -5.46
CA ILE A 578 -10.98 -0.51 -5.11
C ILE A 578 -10.28 0.44 -6.08
N LEU A 579 -10.53 0.31 -7.38
CA LEU A 579 -10.02 1.26 -8.39
C LEU A 579 -10.57 2.67 -8.15
N ASN A 580 -11.88 2.82 -7.93
CA ASN A 580 -12.53 4.12 -7.73
C ASN A 580 -11.94 4.84 -6.52
N LEU A 581 -11.77 4.15 -5.39
CA LEU A 581 -11.16 4.68 -4.16
C LEU A 581 -9.73 5.17 -4.38
N SER A 582 -9.02 4.70 -5.41
CA SER A 582 -7.70 5.25 -5.76
C SER A 582 -7.77 6.69 -6.31
N GLY A 583 -8.95 7.11 -6.79
CA GLY A 583 -9.28 8.46 -7.21
C GLY A 583 -9.85 9.36 -6.10
N ALA A 584 -10.12 8.84 -4.91
CA ALA A 584 -10.62 9.66 -3.79
C ALA A 584 -9.47 10.26 -2.93
N ASN A 585 -8.24 10.29 -3.45
CA ASN A 585 -7.06 10.69 -2.70
C ASN A 585 -6.93 12.22 -2.62
N TYR A 586 -7.38 12.80 -1.50
CA TYR A 586 -7.37 14.25 -1.25
C TYR A 586 -5.99 14.81 -0.87
N ARG A 587 -4.92 14.00 -0.89
CA ARG A 587 -3.56 14.49 -0.65
C ARG A 587 -3.06 15.42 -1.77
N GLY A 588 -3.66 15.37 -2.96
CA GLY A 588 -3.29 16.22 -4.08
C GLY A 588 -3.85 15.71 -5.41
N PHE A 589 -3.97 16.60 -6.40
CA PHE A 589 -4.49 16.28 -7.73
C PHE A 589 -3.62 15.27 -8.53
N ASN A 590 -2.33 15.15 -8.18
CA ASN A 590 -1.40 14.19 -8.76
C ASN A 590 -0.97 13.12 -7.75
N ALA A 591 -1.77 12.89 -6.71
CA ALA A 591 -1.43 11.93 -5.67
C ALA A 591 -1.32 10.50 -6.22
N LYS A 592 -0.60 9.64 -5.49
CA LYS A 592 -0.49 8.22 -5.83
C LYS A 592 -1.89 7.61 -5.92
N ALA A 593 -2.17 6.91 -7.02
CA ALA A 593 -3.43 6.20 -7.22
C ALA A 593 -3.42 4.90 -6.39
N LEU A 594 -3.48 5.04 -5.07
CA LEU A 594 -3.67 3.95 -4.12
C LEU A 594 -5.04 4.13 -3.46
N PRO A 595 -5.84 3.06 -3.29
CA PRO A 595 -7.15 3.15 -2.65
C PRO A 595 -7.03 3.84 -1.29
N VAL A 596 -7.85 4.86 -1.03
CA VAL A 596 -7.78 5.64 0.21
C VAL A 596 -7.96 4.79 1.47
N SER A 597 -8.75 3.72 1.38
CA SER A 597 -8.93 2.70 2.42
C SER A 597 -7.65 1.93 2.77
N VAL A 598 -6.61 1.99 1.94
CA VAL A 598 -5.28 1.41 2.18
C VAL A 598 -4.26 2.51 2.45
N TYR A 599 -4.37 3.63 1.72
CA TYR A 599 -3.40 4.71 1.80
C TYR A 599 -3.53 5.56 3.07
N TYR A 600 -4.74 5.99 3.42
CA TYR A 600 -4.97 6.83 4.60
C TYR A 600 -4.58 6.11 5.88
N PRO A 601 -4.87 4.81 6.07
CA PRO A 601 -4.34 4.11 7.21
C PRO A 601 -2.81 4.19 7.28
N LYS A 602 -2.10 3.96 6.17
CA LYS A 602 -0.63 4.06 6.17
C LYS A 602 -0.09 5.44 6.57
N LEU A 603 -0.77 6.53 6.18
CA LEU A 603 -0.38 7.88 6.61
C LEU A 603 -0.47 8.01 8.13
N ILE A 604 -1.58 7.56 8.72
CA ILE A 604 -1.79 7.57 10.16
C ILE A 604 -0.74 6.68 10.87
N ALA A 605 -0.42 5.51 10.32
CA ALA A 605 0.63 4.63 10.85
C ALA A 605 1.98 5.35 10.95
N ASN A 606 2.33 6.10 9.91
CA ASN A 606 3.58 6.84 9.85
C ASN A 606 3.61 7.97 10.88
N PHE A 607 2.54 8.74 11.03
CA PHE A 607 2.44 9.74 12.10
C PHE A 607 2.56 9.11 13.48
N SER A 608 1.85 8.00 13.74
CA SER A 608 1.92 7.26 15.00
C SER A 608 3.35 6.81 15.31
N LYS A 609 4.10 6.36 14.29
CA LYS A 609 5.51 5.98 14.40
C LYS A 609 6.38 7.19 14.80
N HIS A 610 6.25 8.32 14.11
CA HIS A 610 7.06 9.51 14.38
C HIS A 610 6.73 10.15 15.73
N PHE A 611 5.47 10.25 16.11
CA PHE A 611 5.08 10.73 17.44
C PHE A 611 5.71 9.90 18.54
N LYS A 612 5.74 8.57 18.37
CA LYS A 612 6.38 7.68 19.32
C LYS A 612 7.91 7.82 19.35
N GLU A 613 8.55 8.05 18.21
CA GLU A 613 10.01 8.31 18.16
C GLU A 613 10.40 9.60 18.90
N LEU A 614 9.45 10.53 19.08
CA LEU A 614 9.59 11.78 19.82
C LEU A 614 8.97 11.75 21.22
N ASP A 615 8.59 10.57 21.72
CA ASP A 615 7.91 10.38 23.02
C ASP A 615 6.62 11.22 23.19
N LEU A 616 5.94 11.52 22.07
CA LEU A 616 4.66 12.22 22.04
C LEU A 616 3.50 11.24 22.16
N ASN A 617 2.50 11.61 22.97
CA ASN A 617 1.28 10.82 23.14
C ASN A 617 0.46 10.83 21.85
N PHE A 618 0.25 9.64 21.28
CA PHE A 618 -0.72 9.45 20.22
C PHE A 618 -2.12 9.34 20.82
N ALA A 619 -2.72 10.50 21.12
CA ALA A 619 -4.13 10.56 21.45
C ALA A 619 -4.94 10.42 20.15
N THR A 620 -5.21 9.19 19.73
CA THR A 620 -6.23 8.91 18.73
C THR A 620 -7.59 9.01 19.37
N GLN A 621 -8.02 10.23 19.65
CA GLN A 621 -9.44 10.45 19.77
C GLN A 621 -10.06 10.27 18.39
N ASP A 622 -11.27 9.71 18.37
CA ASP A 622 -12.08 9.62 17.16
C ASP A 622 -12.09 10.98 16.48
N SER A 623 -11.77 11.00 15.18
CA SER A 623 -11.67 12.26 14.44
C SER A 623 -12.47 12.19 13.17
N LYS A 624 -13.34 13.18 12.98
CA LYS A 624 -14.08 13.41 11.73
C LYS A 624 -13.31 14.31 10.75
N LYS A 625 -12.10 14.76 11.11
CA LYS A 625 -11.23 15.56 10.24
C LYS A 625 -10.10 14.69 9.68
N PRO A 626 -9.80 14.76 8.37
CA PRO A 626 -8.68 14.03 7.78
C PRO A 626 -7.34 14.73 8.06
N TRP A 627 -6.98 14.85 9.35
CA TRP A 627 -5.82 15.62 9.83
C TRP A 627 -4.48 15.12 9.28
N PHE A 628 -4.40 13.84 8.88
CA PHE A 628 -3.20 13.15 8.40
C PHE A 628 -2.82 13.47 6.95
N LEU A 629 -3.62 14.28 6.23
CA LEU A 629 -3.34 14.65 4.84
C LEU A 629 -2.12 15.57 4.68
#